data_AF-A0A2V9K1U1-F1
#
_entry.id   AF-A0A2V9K1U1-F1
#
_cell.length_a   1.000
_cell.length_b   1.000
_cell.length_c   1.000
_cell.angle_alpha   90.00
_cell.angle_beta   90.00
_cell.angle_gamma   90.00
#
_symmetry.space_group_name_H-M   'P 1'
#
loop_
_entity.id
_entity.type
_entity.pdbx_description
1 polymer ?
#
loop_
_entity_poly.entity_id
_entity_poly.type
_entity_poly.pdbx_seq_one_letter_code
_entity_poly.pdbx_strand_id
1 'polypeptide(L)'
;AEKPRVVAISTTWMLSAKGVRRAVDDIRSLCPDAYIVVGGPLVYNSFNAWKTVDLKFDPKKLPVGDLLFFYPETGVHDGVDLFIINEQGEDILVEAVRALAEGRDPRTLPNVAWPNGRTLEFSQREDRRLSLD
;
A
#
# COMPACT_ATOMS: atom_id res chain seq x y z
N ALA A 1 -22.98 -11.81 -8.77
CA ALA A 1 -21.89 -11.35 -7.89
C ALA A 1 -21.71 -9.86 -8.10
N GLU A 2 -21.62 -9.06 -7.04
CA GLU A 2 -21.23 -7.66 -7.16
C GLU A 2 -19.81 -7.56 -7.72
N LYS A 3 -19.55 -6.56 -8.57
CA LYS A 3 -18.23 -6.27 -9.14
C LYS A 3 -17.72 -4.97 -8.53
N PRO A 4 -17.01 -5.02 -7.39
CA PRO A 4 -16.51 -3.81 -6.76
C PRO A 4 -15.54 -3.08 -7.70
N ARG A 5 -15.70 -1.76 -7.80
CA ARG A 5 -14.73 -0.90 -8.52
C ARG A 5 -13.43 -0.71 -7.73
N VAL A 6 -13.51 -0.78 -6.40
CA VAL A 6 -12.38 -0.61 -5.49
C VAL A 6 -12.49 -1.67 -4.39
N VAL A 7 -11.37 -2.30 -4.05
CA VAL A 7 -11.24 -3.18 -2.90
C VAL A 7 -10.13 -2.63 -2.00
N ALA A 8 -10.48 -2.36 -0.74
CA ALA A 8 -9.52 -1.90 0.27
C ALA A 8 -9.11 -3.06 1.17
N ILE A 9 -7.80 -3.28 1.33
CA ILE A 9 -7.23 -4.29 2.22
C ILE A 9 -6.60 -3.59 3.41
N SER A 10 -7.15 -3.84 4.60
CA SER A 10 -6.51 -3.44 5.86
C SER A 10 -5.51 -4.51 6.29
N THR A 11 -4.29 -4.08 6.61
CA THR A 11 -3.21 -4.96 7.07
C THR A 11 -3.10 -5.07 8.59
N THR A 12 -4.12 -4.63 9.35
CA THR A 12 -4.10 -4.65 10.83
C THR A 12 -3.70 -5.99 11.43
N TRP A 13 -4.18 -7.09 10.86
CA TRP A 13 -3.88 -8.46 11.32
C TRP A 13 -3.04 -9.26 10.32
N MET A 14 -2.47 -8.61 9.32
CA MET A 14 -1.59 -9.25 8.36
C MET A 14 -0.16 -9.20 8.87
N LEU A 15 0.40 -10.37 9.17
CA LEU A 15 1.73 -10.49 9.77
C LEU A 15 2.87 -10.48 8.75
N SER A 16 2.58 -10.63 7.46
CA SER A 16 3.61 -10.71 6.42
C SER A 16 3.12 -10.20 5.08
N ALA A 17 4.09 -9.77 4.26
CA ALA A 17 3.87 -9.36 2.88
C ALA A 17 3.30 -10.51 2.01
N LYS A 18 3.63 -11.77 2.35
CA LYS A 18 3.01 -12.97 1.74
C LYS A 18 1.50 -13.05 1.98
N GLY A 19 1.04 -12.66 3.17
CA GLY A 19 -0.39 -12.60 3.50
C GLY A 19 -1.13 -11.59 2.61
N VAL A 20 -0.53 -10.41 2.41
CA VAL A 20 -1.04 -9.38 1.49
C VAL A 20 -1.10 -9.94 0.07
N ARG A 21 -0.01 -10.53 -0.42
CA ARG A 21 0.06 -11.09 -1.78
C ARG A 21 -1.03 -12.12 -2.04
N ARG A 22 -1.26 -13.05 -1.10
CA ARG A 22 -2.33 -14.04 -1.22
C ARG A 22 -3.71 -13.39 -1.33
N ALA A 23 -3.99 -12.40 -0.50
CA ALA A 23 -5.28 -11.69 -0.56
C ALA A 23 -5.47 -10.98 -1.91
N VAL A 24 -4.41 -10.34 -2.41
CA VAL A 24 -4.42 -9.68 -3.73
C VAL A 24 -4.68 -10.70 -4.86
N ASP A 25 -4.02 -11.86 -4.83
CA ASP A 25 -4.27 -12.94 -5.78
C ASP A 25 -5.71 -13.43 -5.76
N ASP A 26 -6.23 -13.70 -4.57
CA ASP A 26 -7.61 -14.15 -4.40
C ASP A 26 -8.59 -13.10 -4.96
N ILE A 27 -8.37 -11.81 -4.67
CA ILE A 27 -9.20 -10.71 -5.20
C ILE A 27 -9.10 -10.60 -6.72
N ARG A 28 -7.88 -10.61 -7.28
CA ARG A 28 -7.67 -10.50 -8.75
C ARG A 28 -8.29 -11.67 -9.51
N SER A 29 -8.29 -12.88 -8.91
CA SER A 29 -8.93 -14.06 -9.51
C SER A 29 -10.45 -13.92 -9.64
N LEU A 30 -11.08 -13.15 -8.74
CA LEU A 30 -12.53 -12.94 -8.70
C LEU A 30 -12.96 -11.65 -9.39
N CYS A 31 -12.14 -10.60 -9.30
CA CYS A 31 -12.42 -9.23 -9.73
C CYS A 31 -11.17 -8.62 -10.39
N PRO A 32 -10.81 -9.03 -11.61
CA PRO A 32 -9.55 -8.63 -12.25
C PRO A 32 -9.43 -7.11 -12.45
N ASP A 33 -10.54 -6.41 -12.63
CA ASP A 33 -10.59 -4.98 -12.93
C ASP A 33 -10.71 -4.08 -11.68
N ALA A 34 -10.85 -4.65 -10.48
CA ALA A 34 -11.03 -3.85 -9.27
C ALA A 34 -9.74 -3.08 -8.92
N TYR A 35 -9.85 -1.82 -8.54
CA TYR A 35 -8.69 -1.07 -8.04
C TYR A 35 -8.37 -1.51 -6.61
N ILE A 36 -7.17 -2.05 -6.35
CA ILE A 36 -6.78 -2.60 -5.06
C ILE A 36 -5.95 -1.59 -4.29
N VAL A 37 -6.49 -1.12 -3.17
CA VAL A 37 -5.81 -0.23 -2.21
C VAL A 37 -5.41 -1.03 -0.97
N VAL A 38 -4.17 -0.93 -0.53
CA VAL A 38 -3.67 -1.63 0.66
C VAL A 38 -3.17 -0.61 1.67
N GLY A 39 -3.61 -0.73 2.92
CA GLY A 39 -3.23 0.20 3.99
C GLY A 39 -3.11 -0.49 5.34
N GLY A 40 -2.82 0.30 6.37
CA GLY A 40 -2.77 -0.17 7.75
C GLY A 40 -1.36 -0.49 8.28
N PRO A 41 -1.28 -1.07 9.49
CA PRO A 41 -0.04 -1.18 10.25
C PRO A 41 1.14 -1.85 9.53
N LEU A 42 0.92 -2.91 8.75
CA LEU A 42 2.02 -3.57 8.03
C LEU A 42 2.61 -2.64 6.96
N VAL A 43 1.75 -1.92 6.23
CA VAL A 43 2.15 -0.95 5.20
C VAL A 43 2.92 0.20 5.85
N TYR A 44 2.35 0.80 6.90
CA TYR A 44 2.96 1.91 7.62
C TYR A 44 4.31 1.54 8.25
N ASN A 45 4.39 0.38 8.90
CA ASN A 45 5.64 -0.10 9.51
C ASN A 45 6.68 -0.45 8.44
N SER A 46 6.27 -1.04 7.31
CA SER A 46 7.15 -1.30 6.17
C SER A 46 7.70 0.01 5.60
N PHE A 47 6.88 1.05 5.48
CA PHE A 47 7.31 2.38 5.05
C PHE A 47 8.33 2.99 6.01
N ASN A 48 8.05 2.98 7.31
CA ASN A 48 8.93 3.52 8.32
C ASN A 48 10.27 2.78 8.36
N ALA A 49 10.26 1.46 8.25
CA ALA A 49 11.48 0.67 8.15
C ALA A 49 12.26 1.03 6.88
N TRP A 50 11.60 1.07 5.72
CA TRP A 50 12.23 1.42 4.43
C TRP A 50 12.88 2.82 4.47
N LYS A 51 12.24 3.80 5.10
CA LYS A 51 12.77 5.16 5.24
C LYS A 51 13.95 5.27 6.22
N THR A 52 13.96 4.45 7.28
CA THR A 52 14.97 4.53 8.36
C THR A 52 16.22 3.72 8.06
N VAL A 53 16.15 2.80 7.11
CA VAL A 53 17.32 2.06 6.64
C VAL A 53 18.22 3.00 5.84
N ASP A 54 19.26 3.49 6.52
CA ASP A 54 20.48 3.94 5.86
C ASP A 54 20.99 2.78 5.00
N LEU A 55 21.48 3.05 3.77
CA LEU A 55 21.95 2.04 2.80
C LEU A 55 23.08 1.11 3.34
N LYS A 56 23.53 1.35 4.56
CA LYS A 56 24.49 0.57 5.33
C LYS A 56 23.87 -0.57 6.15
N PHE A 57 22.54 -0.63 6.27
CA PHE A 57 21.87 -1.75 6.93
C PHE A 57 21.86 -2.94 5.97
N ASP A 58 22.43 -4.07 6.38
CA ASP A 58 22.41 -5.31 5.60
C ASP A 58 20.96 -5.81 5.50
N PRO A 59 20.31 -5.76 4.32
CA PRO A 59 18.92 -6.19 4.15
C PRO A 59 18.73 -7.65 4.57
N LYS A 60 19.79 -8.48 4.49
CA LYS A 60 19.79 -9.89 4.90
C LYS A 60 19.60 -10.09 6.41
N LYS A 61 19.72 -9.02 7.22
CA LYS A 61 19.45 -9.04 8.66
C LYS A 61 18.03 -8.60 9.03
N LEU A 62 17.30 -8.00 8.10
CA LEU A 62 15.87 -7.81 8.27
C LEU A 62 15.19 -9.16 8.04
N PRO A 63 14.14 -9.52 8.79
CA PRO A 63 13.34 -10.70 8.49
C PRO A 63 12.84 -10.62 7.04
N VAL A 64 13.51 -11.36 6.17
CA VAL A 64 13.27 -11.39 4.72
C VAL A 64 11.87 -11.98 4.51
N GLY A 65 10.95 -11.18 3.98
CA GLY A 65 9.59 -11.63 3.61
C GLY A 65 8.42 -11.04 4.40
N ASP A 66 8.68 -10.33 5.50
CA ASP A 66 7.59 -9.75 6.30
C ASP A 66 7.29 -8.29 5.95
N LEU A 67 8.28 -7.53 5.46
CA LEU A 67 8.11 -6.13 5.09
C LEU A 67 7.82 -5.96 3.61
N LEU A 68 6.89 -5.05 3.28
CA LEU A 68 6.41 -4.87 1.92
C LEU A 68 7.47 -4.22 1.02
N PHE A 69 8.29 -3.28 1.48
CA PHE A 69 9.00 -2.34 0.58
C PHE A 69 10.49 -2.62 0.33
N PHE A 70 11.01 -3.77 0.78
CA PHE A 70 12.44 -4.09 0.69
C PHE A 70 12.84 -5.00 -0.47
N TYR A 71 11.89 -5.77 -1.01
CA TYR A 71 12.17 -6.82 -2.00
C TYR A 71 11.18 -6.76 -3.17
N PRO A 72 11.12 -5.64 -3.91
CA PRO A 72 10.13 -5.48 -4.99
C PRO A 72 10.29 -6.53 -6.10
N GLU A 73 11.48 -7.12 -6.28
CA GLU A 73 11.75 -8.21 -7.20
C GLU A 73 11.01 -9.52 -6.87
N THR A 74 10.49 -9.65 -5.65
CA THR A 74 9.72 -10.84 -5.23
C THR A 74 8.28 -10.86 -5.76
N GLY A 75 7.85 -9.80 -6.45
CA GLY A 75 6.49 -9.67 -6.96
C GLY A 75 5.45 -9.46 -5.86
N VAL A 76 5.88 -9.07 -4.66
CA VAL A 76 4.98 -8.89 -3.50
C VAL A 76 3.98 -7.74 -3.69
N HIS A 77 4.28 -6.82 -4.62
CA HIS A 77 3.39 -5.73 -5.02
C HIS A 77 2.51 -6.04 -6.22
N ASP A 78 2.70 -7.20 -6.85
CA ASP A 78 2.00 -7.54 -8.10
C ASP A 78 0.50 -7.56 -7.86
N GLY A 79 -0.21 -6.78 -8.68
CA GLY A 79 -1.67 -6.62 -8.60
C GLY A 79 -2.15 -5.62 -7.55
N VAL A 80 -1.29 -4.98 -6.77
CA VAL A 80 -1.67 -3.83 -5.93
C VAL A 80 -1.59 -2.54 -6.76
N ASP A 81 -2.61 -1.69 -6.68
CA ASP A 81 -2.60 -0.42 -7.43
C ASP A 81 -2.15 0.76 -6.57
N LEU A 82 -2.40 0.72 -5.26
CA LEU A 82 -2.04 1.80 -4.35
C LEU A 82 -1.81 1.30 -2.93
N PHE A 83 -0.77 1.82 -2.28
CA PHE A 83 -0.55 1.70 -0.85
C PHE A 83 -0.85 3.02 -0.16
N ILE A 84 -1.58 2.99 0.95
CA ILE A 84 -1.70 4.14 1.86
C ILE A 84 -0.64 3.99 2.94
N ILE A 85 0.37 4.87 2.91
CA ILE A 85 1.55 4.84 3.79
C ILE A 85 1.41 5.77 5.00
N ASN A 86 0.16 6.10 5.36
CA ASN A 86 -0.17 6.90 6.54
C ASN A 86 -0.64 6.01 7.70
N GLU A 87 -0.42 6.48 8.92
CA GLU A 87 -0.94 5.83 10.14
C GLU A 87 -2.48 5.89 10.21
N GLN A 88 -3.04 7.03 9.79
CA GLN A 88 -4.48 7.29 9.67
C GLN A 88 -4.84 7.47 8.20
N GLY A 89 -5.37 6.41 7.59
CA GLY A 89 -5.53 6.30 6.14
C GLY A 89 -6.94 6.52 5.62
N GLU A 90 -7.92 6.73 6.51
CA GLU A 90 -9.35 6.73 6.19
C GLU A 90 -9.70 7.86 5.22
N ASP A 91 -9.26 9.08 5.51
CA ASP A 91 -9.49 10.24 4.64
C ASP A 91 -8.80 10.06 3.28
N ILE A 92 -7.58 9.51 3.27
CA ILE A 92 -6.84 9.23 2.03
C ILE A 92 -7.58 8.18 1.20
N LEU A 93 -8.14 7.14 1.84
CA LEU A 93 -8.94 6.13 1.18
C LEU A 93 -10.22 6.73 0.57
N VAL A 94 -10.92 7.59 1.32
CA VAL A 94 -12.10 8.30 0.81
C VAL A 94 -11.73 9.16 -0.40
N GLU A 95 -10.65 9.93 -0.31
CA GLU A 95 -10.18 10.77 -1.42
C GLU A 95 -9.68 9.96 -2.62
N ALA A 96 -9.06 8.80 -2.40
CA ALA A 96 -8.66 7.89 -3.47
C ALA A 96 -9.88 7.32 -4.20
N VAL A 97 -10.90 6.90 -3.46
CA VAL A 97 -12.18 6.42 -4.03
C VAL A 97 -12.88 7.53 -4.80
N ARG A 98 -12.91 8.76 -4.26
CA ARG A 98 -13.46 9.94 -4.96
C ARG A 98 -12.69 10.25 -6.26
N ALA A 99 -11.37 10.25 -6.20
CA ALA A 99 -10.53 10.45 -7.38
C ALA A 99 -10.86 9.43 -8.48
N LEU A 100 -10.92 8.13 -8.13
CA LEU A 100 -11.29 7.07 -9.06
C LEU A 100 -12.71 7.20 -9.60
N ALA A 101 -13.66 7.67 -8.78
CA ALA A 101 -15.03 7.91 -9.20
C ALA A 101 -15.12 9.05 -10.24
N GLU A 102 -14.27 10.06 -10.10
CA GLU A 102 -14.18 11.25 -10.97
C GLU A 102 -13.23 11.07 -12.16
N GLY A 103 -12.60 9.91 -12.31
CA GLY A 103 -11.61 9.66 -13.37
C GLY A 103 -10.26 10.36 -13.16
N ARG A 104 -9.98 10.81 -11.93
CA ARG A 104 -8.69 11.35 -11.51
C ARG A 104 -7.77 10.23 -11.04
N ASP A 105 -6.47 10.47 -11.14
CA ASP A 105 -5.43 9.56 -10.70
C ASP A 105 -5.21 9.68 -9.17
N PRO A 106 -5.49 8.64 -8.36
CA PRO A 106 -5.27 8.70 -6.92
C PRO A 106 -3.79 8.76 -6.52
N ARG A 107 -2.85 8.51 -7.45
CA ARG A 107 -1.39 8.62 -7.19
C ARG A 107 -0.92 10.06 -6.97
N THR A 108 -1.76 11.06 -7.27
CA THR A 108 -1.47 12.47 -6.96
C THR A 108 -1.75 12.84 -5.51
N LEU A 109 -2.38 11.96 -4.73
CA LEU A 109 -2.65 12.21 -3.31
C LEU A 109 -1.36 12.17 -2.49
N PRO A 110 -1.27 12.91 -1.38
CA PRO A 110 -0.16 12.76 -0.44
C PRO A 110 -0.27 11.42 0.32
N ASN A 111 0.84 10.99 0.91
CA ASN A 111 0.94 9.78 1.73
C ASN A 111 0.49 8.47 1.04
N VAL A 112 0.79 8.32 -0.25
CA VAL A 112 0.57 7.08 -1.00
C VAL A 112 1.85 6.58 -1.65
N ALA A 113 1.89 5.28 -1.94
CA ALA A 113 2.92 4.66 -2.76
C ALA A 113 2.27 3.74 -3.81
N TRP A 114 2.92 3.53 -4.95
CA TRP A 114 2.40 2.65 -6.00
C TRP A 114 3.52 1.89 -6.71
N PRO A 115 3.23 0.70 -7.24
CA PRO A 115 4.19 -0.01 -8.09
C PRO A 115 4.44 0.74 -9.40
N ASN A 116 5.71 0.93 -9.73
CA ASN A 116 6.16 1.34 -11.06
C ASN A 116 7.17 0.30 -11.56
N GLY A 117 6.68 -0.69 -12.31
CA GLY A 117 7.46 -1.84 -12.75
C GLY A 117 7.98 -2.65 -11.57
N ARG A 118 9.31 -2.71 -11.40
CA ARG A 118 9.98 -3.42 -10.29
C ARG A 118 10.40 -2.50 -9.13
N THR A 119 9.87 -1.28 -9.11
CA THR A 119 10.16 -0.30 -8.06
C THR A 119 8.86 0.24 -7.48
N LEU A 120 8.97 0.93 -6.36
CA LEU A 120 7.88 1.72 -5.79
C LEU A 120 8.16 3.19 -5.98
N GLU A 121 7.13 3.93 -6.34
CA GLU A 121 7.11 5.38 -6.26
C GLU A 121 6.29 5.83 -5.06
N PHE A 122 6.62 7.01 -4.56
CA PHE A 122 6.05 7.58 -3.35
C PHE A 122 5.64 9.02 -3.63
N SER A 123 4.46 9.40 -3.16
CA SER A 123 4.04 10.80 -3.16
C SER A 123 4.79 11.61 -2.11
N GLN A 124 4.59 12.93 -2.10
CA GLN A 124 4.98 13.74 -0.93
C GLN A 124 4.26 13.25 0.33
N ARG A 125 4.93 13.42 1.47
CA ARG A 125 4.37 13.14 2.79
C ARG A 125 3.78 14.41 3.38
N GLU A 126 2.56 14.31 3.86
CA GLU A 126 1.89 15.34 4.65
C GLU A 126 1.56 14.79 6.03
N ASP A 127 2.22 15.31 7.06
CA ASP A 127 1.85 15.00 8.43
C ASP A 127 0.56 15.76 8.77
N ARG A 128 -0.60 15.15 8.54
CA ARG A 128 -1.85 15.64 9.12
C ARG A 128 -1.90 15.19 10.58
N ARG A 129 -1.58 16.12 11.49
CA ARG A 129 -2.14 16.06 12.84
C ARG A 129 -3.62 16.37 12.70
N LEU A 130 -4.49 15.45 13.09
CA LEU A 130 -5.87 15.81 13.40
C LEU A 130 -5.81 16.99 14.39
N SER A 131 -6.36 18.15 14.00
CA SER A 131 -6.76 19.12 15.01
C SER A 131 -7.83 18.42 15.83
N LEU A 132 -7.55 18.27 17.12
CA LEU A 132 -8.58 17.94 18.10
C LEU A 132 -9.39 19.22 18.30
N ASP A 133 -10.27 19.51 17.34
CA ASP A 133 -11.35 20.48 17.51
C ASP A 133 -12.57 19.78 18.14
#